data_AF-A0A229R8F5-F1
#
_entry.id   AF-A0A229R8F5-F1
#
_cell.length_a   1.000
_cell.length_b   1.000
_cell.length_c   1.000
_cell.angle_alpha   90.00
_cell.angle_beta   90.00
_cell.angle_gamma   90.00
#
_symmetry.space_group_name_H-M   'P 1'
#
loop_
_entity.id
_entity.type
_entity.pdbx_description
1 polymer ?
#
loop_
_entity_poly.entity_id
_entity_poly.type
_entity_poly.pdbx_seq_one_letter_code
_entity_poly.pdbx_strand_id
1 'polypeptide(L)'
;MHDDDEPVGRVLGRRQALILLGAAGATLTVAGSATASATTPTAGTPEVCALDCVVKPEQMEGPYFVDERLNRSDIRSEPATGTLVPGTALAINFTVQQIRQQV
;
A
#
# COMPACT_ATOMS: atom_id res chain seq x y z
N MET A 1 -25.13 -22.45 21.32
CA MET A 1 -24.28 -21.54 20.53
C MET A 1 -25.23 -20.97 19.50
N HIS A 2 -25.64 -19.71 19.68
CA HIS A 2 -26.68 -19.07 18.86
C HIS A 2 -25.98 -18.37 17.70
N ASP A 3 -26.37 -18.71 16.47
CA ASP A 3 -25.94 -17.99 15.26
C ASP A 3 -26.78 -16.71 15.16
N ASP A 4 -26.34 -15.67 15.86
CA ASP A 4 -26.96 -14.33 15.85
C ASP A 4 -26.39 -13.43 14.72
N ASP A 5 -25.50 -13.98 13.89
CA ASP A 5 -24.77 -13.27 12.82
C ASP A 5 -25.50 -13.27 11.47
N GLU A 6 -26.83 -13.27 11.46
CA GLU A 6 -27.58 -13.05 10.23
C GLU A 6 -27.67 -11.54 9.95
N PRO A 7 -27.16 -11.06 8.80
CA PRO A 7 -27.22 -9.64 8.48
C PRO A 7 -28.68 -9.21 8.27
N VAL A 8 -29.26 -8.56 9.29
CA VAL A 8 -30.62 -8.04 9.23
C VAL A 8 -30.62 -6.73 8.45
N GLY A 9 -31.11 -6.76 7.22
CA GLY A 9 -31.34 -5.56 6.40
C GLY A 9 -30.46 -5.50 5.15
N ARG A 10 -30.46 -4.33 4.50
CA ARG A 10 -29.79 -4.16 3.21
C ARG A 10 -28.33 -3.73 3.41
N VAL A 11 -27.39 -4.58 2.99
CA VAL A 11 -25.96 -4.24 2.96
C VAL A 11 -25.74 -3.08 1.98
N LEU A 12 -25.26 -1.94 2.49
CA LEU A 12 -24.98 -0.75 1.69
C LEU A 12 -23.61 -0.86 1.06
N GLY A 13 -23.55 -0.71 -0.27
CA GLY A 13 -22.26 -0.57 -0.95
C GLY A 13 -21.59 0.77 -0.60
N ARG A 14 -20.25 0.83 -0.68
CA ARG A 14 -19.45 2.02 -0.37
C ARG A 14 -19.98 3.31 -1.02
N ARG A 15 -20.39 3.26 -2.28
CA ARG A 15 -20.96 4.43 -2.99
C ARG A 15 -22.31 4.87 -2.43
N GLN A 16 -23.17 3.92 -2.04
CA GLN A 16 -24.48 4.22 -1.46
C GLN A 16 -24.34 4.82 -0.04
N ALA A 17 -23.40 4.30 0.76
CA ALA A 17 -23.07 4.87 2.06
C ALA A 17 -22.56 6.31 1.94
N LEU A 18 -21.69 6.59 0.95
CA LEU A 18 -21.19 7.94 0.69
C LEU A 18 -22.28 8.91 0.21
N ILE A 19 -23.22 8.45 -0.61
CA ILE A 19 -24.36 9.29 -1.05
C ILE A 19 -25.25 9.65 0.15
N LEU A 20 -25.56 8.70 1.03
CA LEU A 20 -26.36 8.95 2.22
C LEU A 20 -25.67 9.92 3.19
N LEU A 21 -24.37 9.73 3.42
CA LEU A 21 -23.59 10.60 4.31
C LEU A 21 -23.47 12.02 3.74
N GLY A 22 -23.24 12.15 2.42
CA GLY A 22 -23.20 13.44 1.74
C GLY A 22 -24.57 14.16 1.75
N ALA A 23 -25.66 13.42 1.55
CA ALA A 23 -27.01 13.98 1.60
C ALA A 23 -27.39 14.44 3.01
N ALA A 24 -27.06 13.66 4.05
CA ALA A 24 -27.28 14.04 5.45
C ALA A 24 -26.42 15.26 5.85
N GLY A 25 -25.17 15.33 5.40
CA GLY A 25 -24.31 16.49 5.65
C GLY A 25 -24.82 17.78 5.01
N ALA A 26 -25.43 17.70 3.82
CA ALA A 26 -25.98 18.87 3.13
C ALA A 26 -27.28 19.42 3.76
N THR A 27 -28.07 18.61 4.46
CA THR A 27 -29.28 19.08 5.15
C THR A 27 -28.97 19.74 6.50
N LEU A 28 -27.89 19.30 7.17
CA LEU A 28 -27.41 19.86 8.44
C LEU A 28 -26.77 21.25 8.32
N THR A 29 -26.38 21.68 7.12
CA THR A 29 -25.80 23.03 6.88
C THR A 29 -26.84 24.10 6.57
N VAL A 30 -28.07 23.73 6.20
CA VAL A 30 -29.17 24.68 5.95
C VAL A 30 -29.96 25.00 7.22
N ALA A 31 -29.99 24.09 8.19
CA ALA A 31 -30.64 24.29 9.49
C ALA A 31 -29.58 24.27 10.61
N GLY A 32 -28.97 25.43 10.87
CA GLY A 32 -28.11 25.76 12.03
C GLY A 32 -27.61 24.63 12.93
N SER A 33 -26.31 24.33 12.79
CA SER A 33 -25.36 23.90 13.82
C SER A 33 -25.75 22.77 14.79
N ALA A 34 -25.24 21.57 14.51
CA ALA A 34 -24.69 20.70 15.56
C ALA A 34 -23.36 20.12 15.06
N THR A 35 -22.25 20.57 15.63
CA THR A 35 -20.93 19.99 15.39
C THR A 35 -20.91 18.58 15.96
N ALA A 36 -21.13 17.58 15.11
CA ALA A 36 -20.85 16.19 15.47
C ALA A 36 -19.33 16.06 15.66
N SER A 37 -18.90 15.87 16.91
CA SER A 37 -17.53 15.59 17.27
C SER A 37 -17.03 14.40 16.44
N ALA A 38 -16.00 14.64 15.63
CA ALA A 38 -15.28 13.56 14.97
C ALA A 38 -14.66 12.69 16.06
N THR A 39 -15.16 11.46 16.20
CA THR A 39 -14.53 10.42 17.00
C THR A 39 -13.15 10.19 16.39
N THR A 40 -12.12 10.65 17.09
CA THR A 40 -10.73 10.31 16.80
C THR A 40 -10.61 8.78 16.84
N PRO A 41 -10.03 8.14 15.81
CA PRO A 41 -9.73 6.73 15.92
C PRO A 41 -8.75 6.57 17.08
N THR A 42 -9.17 5.81 18.09
CA THR A 42 -8.30 5.37 19.18
C THR A 42 -7.11 4.68 18.54
N ALA A 43 -5.90 5.14 18.88
CA ALA A 43 -4.66 4.49 18.53
C ALA A 43 -4.64 3.11 19.20
N GLY A 44 -5.26 2.13 18.54
CA GLY A 44 -5.05 0.72 18.82
C GLY A 44 -3.58 0.40 18.58
N THR A 45 -3.05 -0.47 19.43
CA THR A 45 -1.79 -1.23 19.30
C THR A 45 -1.24 -1.27 17.87
N PRO A 46 0.09 -1.15 17.66
CA PRO A 46 0.67 -1.19 16.32
C PRO A 46 0.19 -2.46 15.63
N GLU A 47 -0.79 -2.27 14.75
CA GLU A 47 -1.20 -3.27 13.81
C GLU A 47 0.09 -3.63 13.09
N VAL A 48 0.44 -4.92 13.09
CA VAL A 48 1.44 -5.41 12.15
C VAL A 48 0.97 -4.87 10.81
N CYS A 49 1.67 -3.87 10.24
CA CYS A 49 1.29 -3.25 8.99
C CYS A 49 1.01 -4.40 8.03
N ALA A 50 -0.26 -4.70 7.82
CA ALA A 50 -0.66 -5.60 6.77
C ALA A 50 -0.21 -4.86 5.54
N LEU A 51 0.86 -5.37 4.90
CA LEU A 51 1.36 -4.79 3.68
C LEU A 51 0.22 -4.85 2.68
N ASP A 52 -0.45 -3.72 2.47
CA ASP A 52 -1.40 -3.51 1.37
C ASP A 52 -0.58 -3.35 0.07
N CYS A 53 0.24 -4.37 -0.22
CA CYS A 53 1.12 -4.42 -1.36
C CYS A 53 0.47 -5.32 -2.41
N VAL A 54 -0.05 -4.70 -3.46
CA VAL A 54 -0.48 -5.43 -4.66
C VAL A 54 0.76 -5.76 -5.47
N VAL A 55 1.11 -7.05 -5.56
CA VAL A 55 2.22 -7.51 -6.40
C VAL A 55 1.86 -7.28 -7.85
N LYS A 56 2.74 -6.61 -8.59
CA LYS A 56 2.68 -6.58 -10.05
C LYS A 56 3.75 -7.55 -10.56
N PRO A 57 3.36 -8.75 -11.04
CA PRO A 57 4.31 -9.85 -11.26
C PRO A 57 5.26 -9.65 -12.45
N GLU A 58 5.08 -8.59 -13.26
CA GLU A 58 5.74 -8.50 -14.55
C GLU A 58 6.56 -7.21 -14.69
N GLN A 59 7.88 -7.38 -14.69
CA GLN A 59 8.81 -6.50 -15.40
C GLN A 59 9.37 -7.26 -16.60
N MET A 60 9.46 -6.58 -17.73
CA MET A 60 10.10 -7.12 -18.94
C MET A 60 11.60 -7.09 -18.77
N GLU A 61 12.25 -8.22 -19.04
CA GLU A 61 13.70 -8.27 -19.20
C GLU A 61 14.07 -7.60 -20.52
N GLY A 62 14.83 -6.51 -20.43
CA GLY A 62 15.31 -5.77 -21.60
C GLY A 62 16.53 -6.44 -22.24
N PRO A 63 16.98 -5.97 -23.42
CA PRO A 63 18.10 -6.56 -24.18
C PRO A 63 19.48 -6.44 -23.50
N TYR A 64 19.55 -5.88 -22.28
CA TYR A 64 20.79 -5.60 -21.55
C TYR A 64 20.95 -6.45 -20.28
N PHE A 65 20.16 -7.51 -20.11
CA PHE A 65 20.36 -8.44 -19.01
C PHE A 65 21.54 -9.38 -19.28
N VAL A 66 22.33 -9.63 -18.23
CA VAL A 66 23.45 -10.58 -18.23
C VAL A 66 23.39 -11.44 -16.96
N ASP A 67 23.48 -12.77 -17.11
CA ASP A 67 23.38 -13.73 -15.99
C ASP A 67 24.76 -14.13 -15.44
N GLU A 68 25.62 -13.15 -15.15
CA GLU A 68 26.96 -13.41 -14.60
C GLU A 68 26.96 -13.71 -13.09
N ARG A 69 25.79 -13.56 -12.43
CA ARG A 69 25.60 -13.81 -10.99
C ARG A 69 26.61 -13.09 -10.08
N LEU A 70 26.92 -11.83 -10.41
CA LEU A 70 27.92 -11.03 -9.72
C LEU A 70 27.49 -10.66 -8.29
N ASN A 71 28.29 -10.99 -7.28
CA ASN A 71 28.02 -10.66 -5.88
C ASN A 71 28.82 -9.43 -5.42
N ARG A 72 28.29 -8.23 -5.67
CA ARG A 72 28.96 -6.96 -5.38
C ARG A 72 28.00 -5.90 -4.88
N SER A 73 28.42 -5.16 -3.85
CA SER A 73 27.68 -4.00 -3.33
C SER A 73 27.99 -2.69 -4.07
N ASP A 74 29.17 -2.60 -4.71
CA ASP A 74 29.57 -1.46 -5.55
C ASP A 74 29.70 -1.90 -7.01
N ILE A 75 28.84 -1.35 -7.87
CA ILE A 75 28.77 -1.67 -9.31
C ILE A 75 29.50 -0.65 -10.20
N ARG A 76 30.21 0.32 -9.62
CA ARG A 76 30.85 1.41 -10.40
C ARG A 76 32.07 0.98 -11.20
N SER A 77 32.69 -0.16 -10.85
CA SER A 77 33.84 -0.64 -11.59
C SER A 77 33.42 -1.60 -12.69
N GLU A 78 33.92 -1.33 -13.89
CA GLU A 78 33.65 -2.12 -15.07
C GLU A 78 34.23 -3.54 -14.90
N PRO A 79 33.44 -4.62 -15.08
CA PRO A 79 33.91 -5.99 -14.84
C PRO A 79 35.12 -6.41 -15.68
N ALA A 80 35.20 -5.99 -16.95
CA ALA A 80 36.27 -6.42 -17.85
C ALA A 80 37.63 -5.76 -17.55
N THR A 81 37.63 -4.52 -17.07
CA THR A 81 38.84 -3.69 -16.93
C THR A 81 39.15 -3.28 -15.48
N GLY A 82 38.19 -3.41 -14.57
CA GLY A 82 38.29 -2.94 -13.19
C GLY A 82 38.27 -1.41 -13.03
N THR A 83 38.11 -0.65 -14.12
CA THR A 83 38.14 0.82 -14.07
C THR A 83 36.84 1.38 -13.52
N LEU A 84 36.94 2.40 -12.65
CA LEU A 84 35.78 3.11 -12.12
C LEU A 84 35.16 4.02 -13.20
N VAL A 85 33.84 3.94 -13.34
CA VAL A 85 33.06 4.82 -14.22
C VAL A 85 32.78 6.15 -13.52
N PRO A 86 33.06 7.32 -14.15
CA PRO A 86 32.76 8.62 -13.57
C PRO A 86 31.24 8.86 -13.46
N GLY A 87 30.78 9.50 -12.38
CA GLY A 87 29.38 9.82 -12.16
C GLY A 87 29.07 10.23 -10.72
N THR A 88 27.81 10.56 -10.43
CA THR A 88 27.34 10.85 -9.07
C THR A 88 27.05 9.55 -8.33
N ALA A 89 27.58 9.41 -7.11
CA ALA A 89 27.34 8.23 -6.30
C ALA A 89 25.87 8.17 -5.81
N LEU A 90 25.21 7.05 -6.06
CA LEU A 90 23.87 6.73 -5.55
C LEU A 90 23.95 5.44 -4.72
N ALA A 91 23.61 5.54 -3.44
CA ALA A 91 23.46 4.38 -2.58
C ALA A 91 22.00 3.91 -2.62
N ILE A 92 21.79 2.65 -2.97
CA ILE A 92 20.46 2.03 -3.03
C ILE A 92 20.37 0.98 -1.94
N ASN A 93 19.31 1.02 -1.15
CA ASN A 93 19.00 0.00 -0.15
C ASN A 93 17.63 -0.62 -0.43
N PHE A 94 17.59 -1.93 -0.68
CA PHE A 94 16.36 -2.66 -0.92
C PHE A 94 15.95 -3.38 0.36
N THR A 95 14.71 -3.17 0.81
CA THR A 95 14.09 -4.01 1.83
C THR A 95 13.25 -5.06 1.12
N VAL A 96 13.69 -6.31 1.18
CA VAL A 96 13.00 -7.44 0.55
C VAL A 96 12.02 -8.04 1.55
N GLN A 97 10.75 -8.19 1.14
CA GLN A 97 9.70 -8.77 1.96
C GLN A 97 9.02 -9.92 1.22
N GLN A 98 8.65 -10.97 1.95
CA GLN A 98 7.95 -12.12 1.39
C GLN A 98 6.44 -11.91 1.50
N ILE A 99 5.73 -12.11 0.38
CA ILE A 99 4.27 -12.04 0.34
C ILE A 99 3.72 -13.46 0.46
N ARG A 100 2.83 -13.67 1.43
CA ARG A 100 2.08 -14.92 1.57
C ARG A 100 0.82 -14.82 0.73
N GLN A 101 0.78 -15.52 -0.40
CA GLN A 101 -0.47 -15.71 -1.14
C GLN A 101 -1.42 -16.55 -0.27
N GLN A 102 -2.58 -16.00 0.06
CA GLN A 102 -3.65 -16.78 0.68
C GLN A 102 -4.23 -17.69 -0.41
N VAL A 103 -4.12 -18.99 -0.19
CA VAL A 103 -4.72 -20.06 -1.02
C VAL A 103 -6.18 -20.23 -0.64
#